data_AF-A0A7I7WLP8-F1
#
_entry.id   AF-A0A7I7WLP8-F1
#
_cell.length_a   1.000
_cell.length_b   1.000
_cell.length_c   1.000
_cell.angle_alpha   90.00
_cell.angle_beta   90.00
_cell.angle_gamma   90.00
#
_symmetry.space_group_name_H-M   'P 1'
#
loop_
_entity.id
_entity.type
_entity.pdbx_description
1 polymer ?
#
loop_
_entity_poly.entity_id
_entity_poly.type
_entity_poly.pdbx_seq_one_letter_code
_entity_poly.pdbx_strand_id
1 'polypeptide(L)'
;MDLHGKVELVIAGNAVVKDLDEVARWGALVHATSRCGLGATAANPILTTLEKFPEIYRQRLRTGEHTLLASFDLDAALAGHEKARIELQSGETT
;
A
#
# COMPACT_ATOMS: atom_id res chain seq x y z
N MET A 1 -3.14 -7.97 -3.48
CA MET A 1 -2.75 -7.24 -2.26
C MET A 1 -3.81 -7.50 -1.21
N ASP A 2 -3.42 -7.75 0.03
CA ASP A 2 -4.32 -7.99 1.16
C ASP A 2 -4.57 -6.69 1.98
N LEU A 3 -5.35 -6.79 3.07
CA LEU A 3 -5.70 -5.65 3.92
C LEU A 3 -4.46 -4.97 4.53
N HIS A 4 -3.50 -5.75 5.00
CA HIS A 4 -2.27 -5.20 5.59
C HIS A 4 -1.45 -4.45 4.53
N GLY A 5 -1.25 -5.03 3.35
CA GLY A 5 -0.54 -4.38 2.26
C GLY A 5 -1.18 -3.05 1.83
N LYS A 6 -2.52 -2.96 1.83
CA LYS A 6 -3.18 -1.67 1.53
C LYS A 6 -2.95 -0.62 2.60
N VAL A 7 -2.89 -1.01 3.87
CA VAL A 7 -2.54 -0.07 4.94
C VAL A 7 -1.10 0.42 4.78
N GLU A 8 -0.17 -0.45 4.39
CA GLU A 8 1.21 -0.05 4.07
C GLU A 8 1.25 0.94 2.89
N LEU A 9 0.42 0.73 1.85
CA LEU A 9 0.30 1.67 0.73
C LEU A 9 -0.16 3.07 1.17
N VAL A 10 -1.12 3.13 2.10
CA VAL A 10 -1.59 4.38 2.72
C VAL A 10 -0.47 5.03 3.53
N ILE A 11 0.24 4.25 4.35
CA ILE A 11 1.36 4.75 5.15
C ILE A 11 2.45 5.32 4.24
N ALA A 12 2.75 4.66 3.11
CA ALA A 12 3.72 5.12 2.13
C ALA A 12 3.30 6.39 1.36
N GLY A 13 2.07 6.88 1.53
CA GLY A 13 1.58 8.08 0.85
C GLY A 13 1.25 7.86 -0.64
N ASN A 14 1.15 6.60 -1.06
CA ASN A 14 0.90 6.21 -2.45
C ASN A 14 -0.53 5.75 -2.70
N ALA A 15 -1.37 5.71 -1.66
CA ALA A 15 -2.76 5.29 -1.78
C ALA A 15 -3.63 6.34 -2.48
N VAL A 16 -4.66 5.85 -3.17
CA VAL A 16 -5.75 6.66 -3.71
C VAL A 16 -7.04 6.47 -2.90
N VAL A 17 -8.06 7.29 -3.17
CA VAL A 17 -9.38 7.20 -2.52
C VAL A 17 -9.95 5.78 -2.59
N LYS A 18 -9.82 5.11 -3.75
CA LYS A 18 -10.28 3.73 -3.93
C LYS A 18 -9.58 2.74 -2.98
N ASP A 19 -8.30 2.93 -2.69
CA ASP A 19 -7.61 2.06 -1.73
C ASP A 19 -8.16 2.22 -0.33
N LEU A 20 -8.53 3.45 0.05
CA LEU A 20 -9.16 3.75 1.33
C LEU A 20 -10.53 3.06 1.46
N ASP A 21 -11.34 3.10 0.40
CA ASP A 21 -12.63 2.42 0.35
C ASP A 21 -12.46 0.89 0.47
N GLU A 22 -11.43 0.34 -0.17
CA GLU A 22 -11.10 -1.08 -0.09
C GLU A 22 -10.62 -1.47 1.33
N VAL A 23 -9.78 -0.66 1.98
CA VAL A 23 -9.36 -0.86 3.37
C VAL A 23 -10.56 -0.86 4.32
N ALA A 24 -11.49 0.09 4.17
CA ALA A 24 -12.69 0.17 4.99
C ALA A 24 -13.58 -1.07 4.81
N ARG A 25 -13.85 -1.44 3.56
CA ARG A 25 -14.71 -2.59 3.22
C ARG A 25 -14.10 -3.90 3.70
N TRP A 26 -12.80 -4.11 3.50
CA TRP A 26 -12.12 -5.33 3.91
C TRP A 26 -11.98 -5.40 5.43
N GLY A 27 -11.69 -4.28 6.10
CA GLY A 27 -11.68 -4.21 7.56
C GLY A 27 -13.04 -4.60 8.15
N ALA A 28 -14.14 -4.09 7.60
CA ALA A 28 -15.49 -4.44 8.02
C ALA A 28 -15.80 -5.93 7.80
N LEU A 29 -15.34 -6.49 6.68
CA LEU A 29 -15.50 -7.92 6.39
C LEU A 29 -14.73 -8.78 7.41
N VAL A 30 -13.44 -8.48 7.64
CA VAL A 30 -12.61 -9.18 8.63
C VAL A 30 -13.22 -9.08 10.02
N HIS A 31 -13.73 -7.91 10.41
CA HIS A 31 -14.42 -7.71 11.67
C HIS A 31 -15.65 -8.61 11.82
N ALA A 32 -16.51 -8.66 10.79
CA ALA A 32 -17.80 -9.36 10.85
C ALA A 32 -17.71 -10.87 10.66
N THR A 33 -16.76 -11.37 9.86
CA THR A 33 -16.72 -12.79 9.44
C THR A 33 -15.67 -13.62 10.16
N SER A 34 -14.86 -13.02 11.03
CA SER A 34 -13.85 -13.76 11.78
C SER A 34 -14.49 -14.72 12.78
N ARG A 35 -14.09 -15.99 12.74
CA ARG A 35 -14.58 -17.04 13.64
C ARG A 35 -14.14 -16.84 15.10
N CYS A 36 -13.01 -16.17 15.33
CA CYS A 36 -12.45 -15.91 16.65
C CYS A 36 -12.33 -14.40 16.89
N GLY A 37 -12.34 -14.00 18.17
CA GLY A 37 -12.25 -12.59 18.58
C GLY A 37 -10.95 -11.90 18.18
N LEU A 38 -9.87 -12.65 17.96
CA LEU A 38 -8.59 -12.08 17.54
C LEU A 38 -8.66 -11.46 16.14
N GLY A 39 -9.28 -12.17 15.18
CA GLY A 39 -9.47 -11.65 13.83
C GLY A 39 -10.37 -10.43 13.79
N ALA A 40 -11.46 -10.45 14.57
CA ALA A 40 -12.34 -9.30 14.69
C ALA A 40 -11.62 -8.09 15.32
N THR A 41 -10.87 -8.32 16.40
CA THR A 41 -10.12 -7.28 17.10
C THR A 41 -8.98 -6.71 16.25
N ALA A 42 -8.36 -7.52 15.39
CA ALA A 42 -7.30 -7.07 14.49
C ALA A 42 -7.78 -6.01 13.47
N ALA A 43 -9.07 -5.99 13.12
CA ALA A 43 -9.65 -4.97 12.25
C ALA A 43 -9.94 -3.65 12.96
N ASN A 44 -10.09 -3.66 14.30
CA ASN A 44 -10.49 -2.49 15.08
C ASN A 44 -9.54 -1.30 14.96
N PRO A 45 -8.21 -1.45 15.01
CA PRO A 45 -7.31 -0.31 14.85
C PRO A 45 -7.57 0.43 13.55
N ILE A 46 -7.69 -0.28 12.42
CA ILE A 46 -7.92 0.29 11.10
C ILE A 46 -9.28 1.01 11.04
N LEU A 47 -10.35 0.35 11.48
CA LEU A 47 -11.70 0.91 11.41
C LEU A 47 -11.88 2.12 12.33
N THR A 48 -11.38 2.03 13.56
CA THR A 48 -11.53 3.10 14.56
C THR A 48 -10.69 4.33 14.21
N THR A 49 -9.49 4.18 13.66
CA THR A 49 -8.69 5.33 13.23
C THR A 49 -9.26 5.97 11.96
N LEU A 50 -9.81 5.18 11.04
CA LEU A 50 -10.48 5.71 9.86
C LEU A 50 -11.71 6.55 10.22
N GLU A 51 -12.46 6.12 11.23
CA GLU A 51 -13.63 6.84 11.73
C GLU A 51 -13.26 8.09 12.53
N LYS A 52 -12.30 7.98 13.47
CA LYS A 52 -11.96 9.06 14.41
C LYS A 52 -10.99 10.08 13.84
N PHE A 53 -10.11 9.66 12.93
CA PHE A 53 -9.03 10.47 12.39
C PHE A 53 -8.99 10.41 10.84
N PRO A 54 -10.09 10.68 10.13
CA PRO A 54 -10.10 10.58 8.67
C PRO A 54 -9.13 11.55 7.97
N GLU A 55 -8.76 12.64 8.62
CA GLU A 55 -7.80 13.65 8.15
C GLU A 55 -6.39 13.08 7.96
N ILE A 56 -5.90 12.20 8.84
CA ILE A 56 -4.55 11.62 8.70
C ILE A 56 -4.47 10.71 7.47
N TYR A 57 -5.58 10.10 7.08
CA TYR A 57 -5.69 9.29 5.87
C TYR A 57 -5.74 10.18 4.64
N ARG A 58 -6.60 11.21 4.64
CA ARG A 58 -6.73 12.15 3.51
C ARG A 58 -5.42 12.87 3.18
N GLN A 59 -4.64 13.24 4.19
CA GLN A 59 -3.32 13.86 4.01
C GLN A 59 -2.30 12.95 3.32
N ARG A 60 -2.47 11.63 3.42
CA ARG A 60 -1.61 10.61 2.81
C ARG A 60 -2.11 10.15 1.45
N LEU A 61 -3.24 10.67 0.97
CA LEU A 61 -3.74 10.34 -0.36
C LEU A 61 -2.94 11.10 -1.42
N ARG A 62 -2.58 10.39 -2.47
CA ARG A 62 -1.90 10.98 -3.62
C ARG A 62 -2.93 11.73 -4.47
N THR A 63 -2.85 13.07 -4.46
CA THR A 63 -3.65 13.95 -5.31
C THR A 63 -2.93 14.15 -6.65
N GLY A 64 -3.27 13.35 -7.66
CA GLY A 64 -2.75 13.55 -9.01
C GLY A 64 -3.58 12.82 -10.06
N GLU A 65 -3.90 13.52 -11.16
CA GLU A 65 -4.69 13.05 -12.32
C GLU A 65 -4.09 11.88 -13.11
N HIS A 66 -3.07 11.22 -12.59
CA HIS A 66 -2.43 10.12 -13.31
C HIS A 66 -3.15 8.82 -12.99
N THR A 67 -4.03 8.42 -13.90
CA THR A 67 -4.88 7.21 -13.89
C THR A 67 -4.12 5.88 -13.66
N LEU A 68 -2.79 5.91 -13.56
CA LEU A 68 -1.93 4.76 -13.32
C LEU A 68 -0.90 5.08 -12.23
N LEU A 69 -1.36 5.19 -10.98
CA LEU A 69 -0.46 5.21 -9.83
C LEU A 69 -0.02 3.78 -9.57
N ALA A 70 1.25 3.47 -9.89
CA ALA A 70 1.84 2.18 -9.57
C ALA A 70 1.81 1.99 -8.05
N SER A 71 1.38 0.81 -7.61
CA SER A 71 1.38 0.45 -6.18
C SER A 71 2.78 0.18 -5.63
N PHE A 72 3.83 0.36 -6.45
CA PHE A 72 5.21 0.08 -6.15
C PHE A 72 6.13 1.10 -6.85
N ASP A 73 7.34 1.25 -6.33
CA ASP A 73 8.36 2.14 -6.87
C ASP A 73 9.02 1.52 -8.12
N LEU A 74 8.90 2.20 -9.26
CA LEU A 74 9.40 1.74 -10.55
C LEU A 74 10.94 1.76 -10.60
N ASP A 75 11.56 2.80 -10.04
CA ASP A 75 13.02 2.96 -10.06
C ASP A 75 13.67 1.90 -9.17
N ALA A 76 13.06 1.63 -8.01
CA ALA A 76 13.49 0.56 -7.13
C ALA A 76 13.38 -0.83 -7.81
N ALA A 77 12.32 -1.06 -8.59
CA ALA A 77 12.14 -2.31 -9.33
C ALA A 77 13.19 -2.51 -10.44
N LEU A 78 13.67 -1.42 -11.06
CA LEU A 78 14.67 -1.45 -12.12
C LEU A 78 16.13 -1.45 -11.62
N ALA A 79 16.38 -1.10 -10.35
CA ALA A 79 17.72 -0.96 -9.79
C ALA A 79 18.60 -2.23 -9.95
N GLY A 80 18.01 -3.42 -9.81
CA GLY A 80 18.72 -4.69 -10.02
C GLY A 80 19.16 -4.91 -11.47
N HIS A 81 18.32 -4.52 -12.44
CA HIS A 81 18.65 -4.59 -13.85
C HIS A 81 19.77 -3.62 -14.21
N GLU A 82 19.69 -2.39 -13.70
CA GLU A 82 20.71 -1.35 -13.95
C GLU A 82 22.09 -1.78 -13.41
N LYS A 83 22.12 -2.38 -12.22
CA LYS A 83 23.36 -2.94 -11.65
C LYS A 83 23.96 -4.03 -12.54
N ALA A 84 23.14 -4.98 -13.00
CA ALA A 84 23.59 -6.05 -13.89
C ALA A 84 24.09 -5.52 -15.24
N ARG A 85 23.46 -4.48 -15.78
CA ARG A 85 23.87 -3.80 -17.02
C ARG A 85 25.26 -3.17 -16.90
N ILE A 86 25.53 -2.51 -15.78
CA ILE A 86 26.84 -1.89 -15.49
C ILE A 86 27.93 -2.97 -15.35
N GLU A 87 27.64 -4.06 -14.63
CA GLU A 87 28.58 -5.18 -14.46
C GLU A 87 28.96 -5.82 -15.82
N LEU A 88 27.99 -6.06 -16.70
CA LEU A 88 28.24 -6.59 -18.05
C LEU A 88 29.11 -5.66 -18.92
N GLN A 89 28.82 -4.35 -18.92
CA GLN A 89 29.61 -3.37 -19.68
C GLN A 89 31.06 -3.26 -19.17
N SER A 90 31.27 -3.43 -17.86
CA SER A 90 32.62 -3.40 -17.27
C SER A 90 33.46 -4.64 -17.62
N GLY A 91 32.82 -5.79 -17.87
CA GLY A 91 33.48 -7.04 -18.24
C GLY A 91 33.88 -7.15 -19.72
N GLU A 92 33.30 -6.34 -20.61
CA GLU A 92 33.64 -6.32 -22.06
C GLU A 92 34.87 -5.46 -22.39
N THR A 93 35.47 -4.75 -21.42
CA THR A 93 36.58 -3.81 -21.68
C THR A 93 37.98 -4.39 -21.40
N THR A 94 38.14 -5.71 -21.28
CA THR A 94 39.45 -6.39 -21.14
C THR A 94 39.71 -7.38 -22.25
#